data_AF-N9XM23-F1
#
_entry.id   AF-N9XM23-F1
#
_cell.length_a   1.000
_cell.length_b   1.000
_cell.length_c   1.000
_cell.angle_alpha   90.00
_cell.angle_beta   90.00
_cell.angle_gamma   90.00
#
_symmetry.space_group_name_H-M   'P 1'
#
loop_
_entity.id
_entity.type
_entity.pdbx_description
1 polymer ?
#
loop_
_entity_poly.entity_id
_entity_poly.type
_entity_poly.pdbx_seq_one_letter_code
_entity_poly.pdbx_strand_id
1 'polypeptide(L)'
;MKKQLISNELKEVLREEIRVFREKGHKFLNKELTVPQFKSLSGGMGSYAHRGGKEFMIRLKTPSGVISKEDFNQIYDWAVKYKREWIHPTTREAIQFHGMTIDEVCDLMEEALDYGIYSRGSGGNFPRNVAISPLAGVSKNEAFDVRPYAEKVNEYIMNRVNQYKLPRKIKVAMSSDRVAEPHSTTTDLGFIAVKENEKDMFKLFIGGGLGRNPRKGVEFPELVDPMEVVYYFEALVRLFVAEGDYENHGKARIRYIVERMGEEEFIACYKKHLKEVKDSEDLSFTFEPKIITKSGIKTSTIDNRLIEQKQEGLYAVYFHPEKGILETKLLGELLELTNEMEEVSFRITMNEGLYIINLNGAEADKVLEFTKGKGGELKVMQSVSCIGVPICQLGIGNSQGLVSSIIDKLKAEKIDKDLLPIIHVSGCANSCGVHEIGQIGFTGKTKRVNDAPRKCFELHVGGKFELGNTELGDIYGDMLEEEIPNFIYDLYKVLAKENKAFEAWYKDNNDSFKELANKYLV
;
A
#
# COMPACT_ATOMS: atom_id res chain seq x y z
N MET A 1 -0.90 -12.86 -26.03
CA MET A 1 0.46 -12.29 -25.93
C MET A 1 0.36 -11.05 -25.05
N LYS A 2 1.04 -11.01 -23.90
CA LYS A 2 0.92 -9.89 -22.94
C LYS A 2 1.43 -8.59 -23.59
N LYS A 3 0.74 -7.47 -23.36
CA LYS A 3 1.18 -6.17 -23.89
C LYS A 3 2.51 -5.81 -23.23
N GLN A 4 3.56 -5.71 -24.04
CA GLN A 4 4.88 -5.32 -23.56
C GLN A 4 4.86 -3.84 -23.14
N LEU A 5 5.04 -3.58 -21.84
CA LEU A 5 4.96 -2.24 -21.24
C LEU A 5 6.17 -1.34 -21.55
N ILE A 6 7.33 -1.93 -21.83
CA ILE A 6 8.58 -1.22 -22.11
C ILE A 6 9.25 -1.74 -23.38
N SER A 7 9.96 -0.88 -24.10
CA SER A 7 10.65 -1.26 -25.34
C SER A 7 11.71 -2.35 -25.13
N ASN A 8 12.11 -3.03 -26.20
CA ASN A 8 13.17 -4.04 -26.14
C ASN A 8 14.53 -3.41 -25.76
N GLU A 9 14.79 -2.20 -26.23
CA GLU A 9 16.01 -1.45 -25.89
C GLU A 9 16.06 -1.18 -24.38
N LEU A 10 14.93 -0.76 -23.78
CA LEU A 10 14.87 -0.55 -22.34
C LEU A 10 15.01 -1.87 -21.57
N LYS A 11 14.45 -2.99 -22.07
CA LYS A 11 14.68 -4.31 -21.46
C LYS A 11 16.17 -4.66 -21.39
N GLU A 12 16.93 -4.46 -22.47
CA GLU A 12 18.37 -4.74 -22.46
C GLU A 12 19.13 -3.84 -21.47
N VAL A 13 18.77 -2.56 -21.37
CA VAL A 13 19.34 -1.66 -20.36
C VAL A 13 19.09 -2.19 -18.96
N LEU A 14 17.86 -2.60 -18.64
CA LEU A 14 17.51 -3.12 -17.33
C LEU A 14 18.20 -4.46 -17.04
N ARG A 15 18.40 -5.32 -18.05
CA ARG A 15 19.13 -6.58 -17.90
C ARG A 15 20.60 -6.32 -17.53
N GLU A 16 21.22 -5.32 -18.14
CA GLU A 16 22.58 -4.92 -17.77
C GLU A 16 22.64 -4.32 -16.35
N GLU A 17 21.65 -3.51 -15.95
CA GLU A 17 21.55 -3.03 -14.56
C GLU A 17 21.44 -4.19 -13.55
N ILE A 18 20.74 -5.27 -13.88
CA ILE A 18 20.62 -6.47 -13.03
C ILE A 18 21.98 -7.17 -12.87
N ARG A 19 22.74 -7.34 -13.97
CA ARG A 19 24.10 -7.92 -13.91
C ARG A 19 25.02 -7.11 -13.01
N VAL A 20 25.05 -5.80 -13.18
CA VAL A 20 25.83 -4.90 -12.32
C VAL A 20 25.35 -5.00 -10.87
N PHE A 21 24.04 -5.07 -10.63
CA PHE A 21 23.49 -5.23 -9.29
C PHE A 21 23.94 -6.54 -8.62
N ARG A 22 23.98 -7.65 -9.36
CA ARG A 22 24.48 -8.94 -8.88
C ARG A 22 25.92 -8.82 -8.38
N GLU A 23 26.81 -8.22 -9.18
CA GLU A 23 28.20 -7.96 -8.77
C GLU A 23 28.28 -7.12 -7.49
N LYS A 24 27.49 -6.04 -7.40
CA LYS A 24 27.46 -5.18 -6.20
C LYS A 24 26.95 -5.93 -4.98
N GLY A 25 25.99 -6.84 -5.15
CA GLY A 25 25.50 -7.65 -4.04
C GLY A 25 26.53 -8.66 -3.53
N HIS A 26 27.34 -9.28 -4.41
CA HIS A 26 28.48 -10.08 -3.95
C HIS A 26 29.53 -9.25 -3.21
N LYS A 27 29.85 -8.03 -3.70
CA LYS A 27 30.72 -7.09 -2.99
C LYS A 27 30.17 -6.72 -1.61
N PHE A 28 28.86 -6.54 -1.48
CA PHE A 28 28.21 -6.32 -0.20
C PHE A 28 28.33 -7.53 0.74
N LEU A 29 28.12 -8.75 0.24
CA LEU A 29 28.30 -9.98 1.03
C LEU A 29 29.76 -10.18 1.48
N ASN A 30 30.73 -9.79 0.64
CA ASN A 30 32.16 -9.79 0.96
C ASN A 30 32.60 -8.62 1.86
N LYS A 31 31.66 -7.78 2.32
CA LYS A 31 31.91 -6.59 3.15
C LYS A 31 32.76 -5.51 2.49
N GLU A 32 32.84 -5.51 1.16
CA GLU A 32 33.46 -4.43 0.38
C GLU A 32 32.54 -3.20 0.27
N LEU A 33 31.23 -3.39 0.47
CA LEU A 33 30.24 -2.32 0.58
C LEU A 33 29.61 -2.28 1.97
N THR A 34 29.42 -1.08 2.50
CA THR A 34 28.66 -0.87 3.73
C THR A 34 27.15 -0.97 3.49
N VAL A 35 26.36 -1.17 4.55
CA VAL A 35 24.89 -1.20 4.47
C VAL A 35 24.31 0.08 3.84
N PRO A 36 24.74 1.30 4.21
CA PRO A 36 24.26 2.52 3.56
C PRO A 36 24.61 2.59 2.06
N GLN A 37 25.84 2.22 1.68
CA GLN A 37 26.26 2.20 0.28
C GLN A 37 25.43 1.20 -0.54
N PHE A 38 25.28 -0.03 -0.05
CA PHE A 38 24.47 -1.03 -0.73
C PHE A 38 23.01 -0.60 -0.84
N LYS A 39 22.42 -0.06 0.24
CA LYS A 39 21.04 0.45 0.23
C LYS A 39 20.81 1.54 -0.82
N SER A 40 21.80 2.40 -1.05
CA SER A 40 21.71 3.45 -2.08
C SER A 40 21.63 2.86 -3.49
N LEU A 41 22.39 1.79 -3.75
CA LEU A 41 22.43 1.09 -5.03
C LEU A 41 21.21 0.16 -5.23
N SER A 42 20.86 -0.59 -4.19
CA SER A 42 19.84 -1.65 -4.24
C SER A 42 18.42 -1.10 -4.28
N GLY A 43 18.20 0.06 -3.67
CA GLY A 43 16.86 0.62 -3.54
C GLY A 43 16.17 0.82 -4.89
N GLY A 44 16.89 1.34 -5.89
CA GLY A 44 16.35 1.53 -7.24
C GLY A 44 15.98 0.22 -7.95
N MET A 45 16.67 -0.87 -7.61
CA MET A 45 16.41 -2.22 -8.13
C MET A 45 15.21 -2.89 -7.46
N GLY A 46 14.58 -2.24 -6.47
CA GLY A 46 13.46 -2.84 -5.76
C GLY A 46 13.88 -3.92 -4.77
N SER A 47 15.16 -3.95 -4.38
CA SER A 47 15.70 -4.92 -3.43
C SER A 47 16.38 -4.27 -2.23
N TYR A 48 16.26 -4.90 -1.07
CA TYR A 48 16.92 -4.48 0.16
C TYR A 48 17.42 -5.68 0.94
N ALA A 49 18.61 -5.54 1.53
CA ALA A 49 19.10 -6.50 2.49
C ALA A 49 18.22 -6.52 3.75
N HIS A 50 17.93 -7.72 4.25
CA HIS A 50 17.41 -7.95 5.59
C HIS A 50 18.44 -7.52 6.63
N ARG A 51 18.00 -7.28 7.87
CA ARG A 51 18.89 -7.07 9.01
C ARG A 51 19.91 -8.20 9.10
N GLY A 52 21.18 -7.84 9.31
CA GLY A 52 22.29 -8.80 9.27
C GLY A 52 22.93 -8.98 7.89
N GLY A 53 22.29 -8.53 6.80
CA GLY A 53 22.94 -8.37 5.50
C GLY A 53 23.19 -9.64 4.69
N LYS A 54 22.64 -10.79 5.11
CA LYS A 54 22.86 -12.08 4.43
C LYS A 54 21.74 -12.45 3.46
N GLU A 55 20.52 -12.07 3.81
CA GLU A 55 19.32 -12.32 3.02
C GLU A 55 18.77 -11.01 2.48
N PHE A 56 17.94 -11.11 1.45
CA PHE A 56 17.40 -10.00 0.71
C PHE A 56 15.88 -10.15 0.55
N MET A 57 15.25 -9.01 0.33
CA MET A 57 13.89 -8.91 -0.15
C MET A 57 13.92 -8.33 -1.55
N ILE A 58 13.01 -8.80 -2.40
CA ILE A 58 12.68 -8.18 -3.68
C ILE A 58 11.19 -7.83 -3.69
N ARG A 59 10.87 -6.64 -4.19
CA ARG A 59 9.51 -6.18 -4.41
C ARG A 59 9.22 -6.12 -5.90
N LEU A 60 8.25 -6.90 -6.34
CA LEU A 60 7.71 -6.86 -7.69
C LEU A 60 6.58 -5.83 -7.76
N LYS A 61 6.58 -5.03 -8.82
CA LYS A 61 5.47 -4.11 -9.12
C LYS A 61 4.32 -4.92 -9.69
N THR A 62 3.17 -4.83 -9.05
CA THR A 62 1.87 -5.28 -9.57
C THR A 62 1.06 -4.02 -9.82
N PRO A 63 1.03 -3.48 -11.06
CA PRO A 63 0.45 -2.18 -11.37
C PRO A 63 -0.94 -2.03 -10.76
N SER A 64 -1.07 -1.10 -9.81
CA SER A 64 -2.34 -0.78 -9.14
C SER A 64 -3.03 -1.96 -8.45
N GLY A 65 -2.27 -2.99 -8.05
CA GLY A 65 -2.80 -4.17 -7.36
C GLY A 65 -3.73 -5.03 -8.21
N VAL A 66 -3.89 -4.75 -9.49
CA VAL A 66 -4.73 -5.50 -10.43
C VAL A 66 -3.94 -6.68 -10.95
N ILE A 67 -4.32 -7.90 -10.56
CA ILE A 67 -3.61 -9.12 -10.91
C ILE A 67 -4.59 -10.08 -11.62
N SER A 68 -4.20 -10.57 -12.80
CA SER A 68 -4.95 -11.62 -13.50
C SER A 68 -4.66 -12.99 -12.88
N LYS A 69 -5.45 -14.02 -13.22
CA LYS A 69 -5.15 -15.38 -12.78
C LYS A 69 -3.80 -15.85 -13.28
N GLU A 70 -3.45 -15.52 -14.52
CA GLU A 70 -2.18 -15.90 -15.15
C GLU A 70 -1.00 -15.25 -14.43
N ASP A 71 -1.09 -13.95 -14.15
CA ASP A 71 -0.03 -13.22 -13.44
C ASP A 71 0.15 -13.75 -12.01
N PHE A 72 -0.95 -14.09 -11.33
CA PHE A 72 -0.85 -14.59 -9.96
C PHE A 72 -0.34 -16.04 -9.89
N ASN A 73 -0.70 -16.88 -10.87
CA ASN A 73 -0.08 -18.19 -11.06
C ASN A 73 1.42 -18.08 -11.29
N GLN A 74 1.87 -17.14 -12.13
CA GLN A 74 3.31 -16.94 -12.34
C GLN A 74 4.04 -16.50 -11.06
N ILE A 75 3.43 -15.63 -10.26
CA ILE A 75 3.95 -15.22 -8.95
C ILE A 75 4.03 -16.42 -7.99
N TYR A 76 3.01 -17.29 -7.99
CA TYR A 76 3.01 -18.53 -7.22
C TYR A 76 4.12 -19.49 -7.67
N ASP A 77 4.32 -19.67 -8.98
CA ASP A 77 5.39 -20.50 -9.53
C ASP A 77 6.78 -20.02 -9.09
N TRP A 78 7.01 -18.70 -9.07
CA TRP A 78 8.23 -18.13 -8.51
C TRP A 78 8.34 -18.39 -7.00
N ALA A 79 7.25 -18.27 -6.24
CA ALA A 79 7.27 -18.59 -4.81
C ALA A 79 7.69 -20.05 -4.57
N VAL A 80 7.13 -20.99 -5.32
CA VAL A 80 7.47 -22.43 -5.25
C VAL A 80 8.92 -22.67 -5.69
N LYS A 81 9.33 -22.13 -6.84
CA LYS A 81 10.68 -22.28 -7.39
C LYS A 81 11.77 -21.82 -6.42
N TYR A 82 11.58 -20.65 -5.82
CA TYR A 82 12.53 -20.08 -4.86
C TYR A 82 12.27 -20.56 -3.42
N LYS A 83 11.38 -21.55 -3.21
CA LYS A 83 11.08 -22.17 -1.91
C LYS A 83 10.65 -21.16 -0.85
N ARG A 84 9.81 -20.21 -1.24
CA ARG A 84 9.22 -19.21 -0.33
C ARG A 84 7.94 -19.78 0.25
N GLU A 85 7.89 -19.88 1.57
CA GLU A 85 6.70 -20.38 2.29
C GLU A 85 5.54 -19.37 2.26
N TRP A 86 5.84 -18.10 2.00
CA TRP A 86 4.88 -17.02 1.93
C TRP A 86 5.33 -15.90 1.00
N ILE A 87 4.36 -15.09 0.59
CA ILE A 87 4.56 -13.79 -0.06
C ILE A 87 3.84 -12.71 0.75
N HIS A 88 4.29 -11.46 0.63
CA HIS A 88 3.70 -10.34 1.37
C HIS A 88 3.09 -9.32 0.41
N PRO A 89 1.75 -9.27 0.29
CA PRO A 89 1.03 -8.13 -0.25
C PRO A 89 1.30 -6.89 0.59
N THR A 90 1.59 -5.76 -0.04
CA THR A 90 2.02 -4.55 0.66
C THR A 90 0.94 -3.48 0.69
N THR A 91 1.08 -2.52 1.61
CA THR A 91 0.28 -1.27 1.70
C THR A 91 0.46 -0.29 0.52
N ARG A 92 1.01 -0.79 -0.58
CA ARG A 92 1.09 -0.08 -1.86
C ARG A 92 0.89 -1.01 -3.04
N GLU A 93 0.06 -2.03 -2.82
CA GLU A 93 -0.50 -2.88 -3.86
C GLU A 93 0.57 -3.60 -4.69
N ALA A 94 1.67 -3.94 -4.05
CA ALA A 94 2.82 -4.67 -4.60
C ALA A 94 3.04 -5.97 -3.82
N ILE A 95 3.81 -6.91 -4.38
CA ILE A 95 4.17 -8.17 -3.73
C ILE A 95 5.65 -8.18 -3.37
N GLN A 96 5.97 -8.73 -2.20
CA GLN A 96 7.34 -8.93 -1.75
C GLN A 96 7.65 -10.41 -1.52
N PHE A 97 8.85 -10.80 -1.94
CA PHE A 97 9.50 -12.05 -1.57
C PHE A 97 10.63 -11.75 -0.61
N HIS A 98 10.79 -12.57 0.42
CA HIS A 98 11.75 -12.38 1.50
C HIS A 98 12.63 -13.62 1.71
N GLY A 99 13.78 -13.40 2.34
CA GLY A 99 14.72 -14.46 2.73
C GLY A 99 15.55 -15.00 1.57
N MET A 100 15.64 -14.25 0.48
CA MET A 100 16.31 -14.70 -0.75
C MET A 100 17.81 -14.40 -0.68
N THR A 101 18.63 -15.19 -1.36
CA THR A 101 20.02 -14.84 -1.65
C THR A 101 20.09 -13.74 -2.72
N ILE A 102 21.25 -13.11 -2.89
CA ILE A 102 21.41 -12.09 -3.94
C ILE A 102 21.22 -12.69 -5.35
N ASP A 103 21.70 -13.91 -5.57
CA ASP A 103 21.59 -14.58 -6.87
C ASP A 103 20.14 -14.90 -7.20
N GLU A 104 19.39 -15.48 -6.27
CA GLU A 104 17.96 -15.74 -6.44
C GLU A 104 17.18 -14.44 -6.69
N VAL A 105 17.54 -13.34 -6.04
CA VAL A 105 16.95 -12.02 -6.30
C VAL A 105 17.21 -11.61 -7.75
N CYS A 106 18.44 -11.71 -8.24
CA CYS A 106 18.80 -11.29 -9.59
C CYS A 106 18.17 -12.21 -10.66
N ASP A 107 18.15 -13.52 -10.41
CA ASP A 107 17.48 -14.50 -11.28
C ASP A 107 15.99 -14.17 -11.40
N LEU A 108 15.32 -13.90 -10.27
CA LEU A 108 13.90 -13.50 -10.29
C LEU A 108 13.69 -12.15 -10.99
N MET A 109 14.64 -11.21 -10.90
CA MET A 109 14.54 -9.95 -11.66
C MET A 109 14.57 -10.20 -13.17
N GLU A 110 15.46 -11.08 -13.65
CA GLU A 110 15.57 -11.42 -15.08
C GLU A 110 14.30 -12.15 -15.56
N GLU A 111 13.83 -13.14 -14.81
CA GLU A 111 12.61 -13.90 -15.14
C GLU A 111 11.36 -13.02 -15.15
N ALA A 112 11.22 -12.14 -14.15
CA ALA A 112 10.12 -11.20 -14.11
C ALA A 112 10.17 -10.22 -15.29
N LEU A 113 11.37 -9.70 -15.61
CA LEU A 113 11.57 -8.78 -16.73
C LEU A 113 11.16 -9.40 -18.08
N ASP A 114 11.51 -10.67 -18.30
CA ASP A 114 11.14 -11.42 -19.49
C ASP A 114 9.62 -11.65 -19.56
N TYR A 115 8.98 -11.98 -18.43
CA TYR A 115 7.52 -12.14 -18.31
C TYR A 115 6.74 -10.82 -18.44
N GLY A 116 7.36 -9.68 -18.16
CA GLY A 116 6.73 -8.36 -18.16
C GLY A 116 6.21 -7.91 -16.80
N ILE A 117 6.80 -8.41 -15.71
CA ILE A 117 6.66 -7.88 -14.34
C ILE A 117 7.99 -7.24 -13.95
N TYR A 118 7.96 -6.11 -13.23
CA TYR A 118 9.18 -5.32 -13.02
C TYR A 118 9.48 -5.10 -11.54
N SER A 119 10.74 -5.19 -11.13
CA SER A 119 11.23 -4.79 -9.80
C SER A 119 11.77 -3.35 -9.79
N ARG A 120 12.32 -2.91 -10.92
CA ARG A 120 12.96 -1.60 -11.07
C ARG A 120 11.99 -0.48 -10.70
N GLY A 121 12.44 0.41 -9.81
CA GLY A 121 11.65 1.56 -9.33
C GLY A 121 10.61 1.21 -8.25
N SER A 122 10.49 -0.04 -7.81
CA SER A 122 9.60 -0.39 -6.69
C SER A 122 10.14 0.11 -5.33
N GLY A 123 11.43 0.43 -5.26
CA GLY A 123 12.14 1.03 -4.14
C GLY A 123 12.83 2.37 -4.48
N GLY A 124 13.80 2.78 -3.66
CA GLY A 124 14.68 3.92 -3.97
C GLY A 124 13.96 5.27 -4.10
N ASN A 125 14.62 6.18 -4.83
CA ASN A 125 14.14 7.50 -5.21
C ASN A 125 13.46 7.45 -6.59
N PHE A 126 12.37 6.67 -6.65
CA PHE A 126 11.60 6.45 -7.87
C PHE A 126 10.10 6.65 -7.59
N PRO A 127 9.30 6.91 -8.64
CA PRO A 127 7.86 6.78 -8.56
C PRO A 127 7.49 5.34 -8.20
N ARG A 128 6.69 5.18 -7.15
CA ARG A 128 6.22 3.88 -6.67
C ARG A 128 5.06 3.37 -7.51
N ASN A 129 4.49 2.24 -7.11
CA ASN A 129 3.24 1.76 -7.67
C ASN A 129 2.16 2.86 -7.56
N VAL A 130 1.39 3.08 -8.63
CA VAL A 130 0.19 3.93 -8.57
C VAL A 130 -0.87 3.14 -7.81
N ALA A 131 -1.30 3.63 -6.64
CA ALA A 131 -2.32 2.96 -5.84
C ALA A 131 -3.72 3.26 -6.39
N ILE A 132 -4.66 2.33 -6.30
CA ILE A 132 -6.07 2.58 -6.69
C ILE A 132 -7.09 2.00 -5.71
N SER A 133 -8.33 2.48 -5.77
CA SER A 133 -9.43 1.81 -5.06
C SER A 133 -9.48 0.34 -5.53
N PRO A 134 -9.36 -0.67 -4.65
CA PRO A 134 -9.20 -2.06 -5.10
C PRO A 134 -10.38 -2.57 -5.93
N LEU A 135 -11.59 -2.07 -5.67
CA LEU A 135 -12.81 -2.42 -6.40
C LEU A 135 -13.11 -1.48 -7.59
N ALA A 136 -12.14 -0.68 -8.04
CA ALA A 136 -12.30 0.14 -9.24
C ALA A 136 -12.73 -0.70 -10.46
N GLY A 137 -13.78 -0.23 -11.13
CA GLY A 137 -14.44 -0.87 -12.27
C GLY A 137 -15.56 -1.85 -11.89
N VAL A 138 -15.75 -2.17 -10.61
CA VAL A 138 -16.79 -3.12 -10.15
C VAL A 138 -17.60 -2.62 -8.95
N SER A 139 -17.13 -1.62 -8.22
CA SER A 139 -17.86 -1.03 -7.10
C SER A 139 -19.17 -0.38 -7.56
N LYS A 140 -20.24 -0.51 -6.76
CA LYS A 140 -21.50 0.21 -6.97
C LYS A 140 -21.42 1.70 -6.60
N ASN A 141 -20.44 2.06 -5.76
CA ASN A 141 -20.31 3.39 -5.18
C ASN A 141 -19.25 4.26 -5.90
N GLU A 142 -18.61 3.74 -6.95
CA GLU A 142 -17.60 4.50 -7.68
C GLU A 142 -18.22 5.58 -8.56
N ALA A 143 -17.53 6.72 -8.66
CA ALA A 143 -17.87 7.76 -9.62
C ALA A 143 -17.57 7.29 -11.06
N PHE A 144 -16.38 6.73 -11.28
CA PHE A 144 -15.98 6.06 -12.52
C PHE A 144 -14.78 5.15 -12.29
N ASP A 145 -14.49 4.29 -13.27
CA ASP A 145 -13.36 3.34 -13.21
C ASP A 145 -12.03 4.07 -13.41
N VAL A 146 -11.20 4.08 -12.37
CA VAL A 146 -9.90 4.78 -12.40
C VAL A 146 -8.75 3.95 -13.00
N ARG A 147 -8.96 2.66 -13.26
CA ARG A 147 -7.90 1.74 -13.72
C ARG A 147 -7.21 2.19 -15.01
N PRO A 148 -7.92 2.66 -16.06
CA PRO A 148 -7.27 3.03 -17.32
C PRO A 148 -6.27 4.19 -17.14
N TYR A 149 -6.63 5.16 -16.31
CA TYR A 149 -5.80 6.33 -16.00
C TYR A 149 -4.56 5.92 -15.18
N ALA A 150 -4.74 5.04 -14.19
CA ALA A 150 -3.63 4.51 -13.40
C ALA A 150 -2.69 3.63 -14.24
N GLU A 151 -3.22 2.82 -15.17
CA GLU A 151 -2.43 2.04 -16.13
C GLU A 151 -1.55 2.95 -16.98
N LYS A 152 -2.11 4.07 -17.47
CA LYS A 152 -1.36 5.03 -18.28
C LYS A 152 -0.25 5.74 -17.52
N VAL A 153 -0.49 6.12 -16.26
CA VAL A 153 0.57 6.66 -15.41
C VAL A 153 1.64 5.60 -15.12
N ASN A 154 1.26 4.33 -14.87
CA ASN A 154 2.24 3.25 -14.70
C ASN A 154 3.07 2.99 -15.98
N GLU A 155 2.43 2.96 -17.16
CA GLU A 155 3.09 2.83 -18.47
C GLU A 155 4.09 3.97 -18.68
N TYR A 156 3.68 5.21 -18.41
CA TYR A 156 4.53 6.40 -18.50
C TYR A 156 5.75 6.32 -17.56
N ILE A 157 5.53 5.92 -16.30
CA ILE A 157 6.60 5.71 -15.30
C ILE A 157 7.59 4.66 -15.79
N MET A 158 7.10 3.51 -16.26
CA MET A 158 7.97 2.39 -16.60
C MET A 158 8.81 2.67 -17.85
N ASN A 159 8.27 3.38 -18.85
CA ASN A 159 9.02 3.78 -20.04
C ASN A 159 10.14 4.80 -19.78
N ARG A 160 10.16 5.42 -18.59
CA ARG A 160 11.17 6.40 -18.17
C ARG A 160 11.94 5.95 -16.93
N VAL A 161 11.82 4.69 -16.52
CA VAL A 161 12.32 4.23 -15.22
C VAL A 161 13.84 4.38 -15.05
N ASN A 162 14.60 4.34 -16.15
CA ASN A 162 16.06 4.54 -16.18
C ASN A 162 16.47 6.03 -16.23
N GLN A 163 15.53 6.97 -16.35
CA GLN A 163 15.82 8.40 -16.52
C GLN A 163 15.66 9.21 -15.21
N TYR A 164 14.89 8.69 -14.25
CA TYR A 164 14.59 9.42 -13.01
C TYR A 164 15.82 9.70 -12.15
N LYS A 165 16.00 10.98 -11.80
CA LYS A 165 16.98 11.47 -10.82
C LYS A 165 16.27 12.29 -9.74
N LEU A 166 15.46 11.62 -8.93
CA LEU A 166 14.61 12.29 -7.95
C LEU A 166 15.33 12.49 -6.60
N PRO A 167 15.00 13.56 -5.85
CA PRO A 167 15.50 13.76 -4.49
C PRO A 167 15.02 12.63 -3.55
N ARG A 168 13.77 12.18 -3.73
CA ARG A 168 13.18 11.07 -2.98
C ARG A 168 12.10 10.35 -3.79
N LYS A 169 11.36 9.42 -3.17
CA LYS A 169 10.25 8.68 -3.79
C LYS A 169 9.02 9.58 -4.02
N ILE A 170 8.30 9.31 -5.10
CA ILE A 170 6.96 9.84 -5.38
C ILE A 170 5.95 8.69 -5.20
N LYS A 171 4.84 8.93 -4.52
CA LYS A 171 3.69 8.03 -4.44
C LYS A 171 2.49 8.68 -5.12
N VAL A 172 1.90 7.97 -6.07
CA VAL A 172 0.67 8.37 -6.77
C VAL A 172 -0.47 7.49 -6.28
N ALA A 173 -1.67 8.05 -6.14
CA ALA A 173 -2.88 7.31 -5.78
C ALA A 173 -4.10 7.84 -6.55
N MET A 174 -5.02 6.96 -6.96
CA MET A 174 -6.26 7.32 -7.64
C MET A 174 -7.43 6.58 -7.00
N SER A 175 -8.35 7.29 -6.35
CA SER A 175 -9.54 6.67 -5.77
C SER A 175 -10.72 6.78 -6.72
N SER A 176 -11.49 5.71 -6.84
CA SER A 176 -12.72 5.68 -7.63
C SER A 176 -13.94 6.21 -6.89
N ASP A 177 -13.82 6.48 -5.59
CA ASP A 177 -14.90 6.97 -4.73
C ASP A 177 -14.39 7.97 -3.68
N ARG A 178 -15.30 8.47 -2.85
CA ARG A 178 -15.00 9.48 -1.82
C ARG A 178 -14.34 8.91 -0.57
N VAL A 179 -14.34 7.58 -0.39
CA VAL A 179 -13.73 6.91 0.77
C VAL A 179 -12.22 7.08 0.71
N ALA A 180 -11.65 7.14 -0.49
CA ALA A 180 -10.23 7.41 -0.70
C ALA A 180 -9.30 6.41 -0.02
N GLU A 181 -9.67 5.11 -0.01
CA GLU A 181 -8.86 3.98 0.47
C GLU A 181 -7.39 3.99 -0.02
N PRO A 182 -7.05 4.48 -1.24
CA PRO A 182 -5.66 4.62 -1.69
C PRO A 182 -4.84 5.70 -0.95
N HIS A 183 -5.48 6.42 -0.02
CA HIS A 183 -4.98 7.56 0.72
C HIS A 183 -4.62 8.75 -0.18
N SER A 184 -5.46 9.02 -1.19
CA SER A 184 -5.24 10.08 -2.18
C SER A 184 -5.04 11.46 -1.54
N THR A 185 -5.67 11.74 -0.41
CA THR A 185 -5.54 13.03 0.29
C THR A 185 -4.24 13.20 1.07
N THR A 186 -3.38 12.18 1.17
CA THR A 186 -2.14 12.22 1.99
C THR A 186 -0.90 11.67 1.27
N THR A 187 -0.99 11.44 -0.03
CA THR A 187 0.14 11.01 -0.87
C THR A 187 0.79 12.18 -1.62
N ASP A 188 1.89 11.95 -2.33
CA ASP A 188 2.58 13.00 -3.08
C ASP A 188 1.71 13.55 -4.25
N LEU A 189 0.97 12.68 -4.95
CA LEU A 189 -0.03 13.04 -5.96
C LEU A 189 -1.29 12.15 -5.84
N GLY A 190 -2.43 12.74 -5.50
CA GLY A 190 -3.66 12.01 -5.26
C GLY A 190 -4.81 12.50 -6.12
N PHE A 191 -5.46 11.58 -6.82
CA PHE A 191 -6.68 11.82 -7.58
C PHE A 191 -7.86 11.15 -6.86
N ILE A 192 -9.00 11.82 -6.84
CA ILE A 192 -10.26 11.27 -6.32
C ILE A 192 -11.35 11.50 -7.37
N ALA A 193 -11.91 10.42 -7.89
CA ALA A 193 -12.94 10.45 -8.91
C ALA A 193 -14.20 11.11 -8.37
N VAL A 194 -14.73 12.08 -9.12
CA VAL A 194 -15.97 12.80 -8.83
C VAL A 194 -16.76 13.01 -10.11
N LYS A 195 -18.05 13.31 -9.97
CA LYS A 195 -18.91 13.74 -11.06
C LYS A 195 -19.15 15.25 -10.95
N GLU A 196 -18.90 16.00 -12.01
CA GLU A 196 -19.30 17.41 -12.13
C GLU A 196 -20.21 17.56 -13.35
N ASN A 197 -21.49 17.90 -13.13
CA ASN A 197 -22.49 18.00 -14.20
C ASN A 197 -22.51 16.76 -15.10
N GLU A 198 -22.55 15.56 -14.48
CA GLU A 198 -22.47 14.23 -15.12
C GLU A 198 -21.15 13.88 -15.82
N LYS A 199 -20.18 14.80 -15.89
CA LYS A 199 -18.84 14.53 -16.45
C LYS A 199 -17.91 13.91 -15.42
N ASP A 200 -17.10 12.96 -15.88
CA ASP A 200 -16.03 12.35 -15.09
C ASP A 200 -14.90 13.36 -14.89
N MET A 201 -14.62 13.68 -13.63
CA MET A 201 -13.57 14.62 -13.24
C MET A 201 -12.78 14.06 -12.06
N PHE A 202 -11.54 14.50 -11.89
CA PHE A 202 -10.77 14.25 -10.68
C PHE A 202 -10.69 15.49 -9.81
N LYS A 203 -10.92 15.30 -8.51
CA LYS A 203 -10.42 16.22 -7.49
C LYS A 203 -8.98 15.83 -7.15
N LEU A 204 -8.07 16.81 -7.17
CA LEU A 204 -6.63 16.59 -7.07
C LEU A 204 -6.06 17.10 -5.73
N PHE A 205 -5.14 16.34 -5.15
CA PHE A 205 -4.36 16.67 -3.96
C PHE A 205 -2.88 16.49 -4.24
N ILE A 206 -2.04 17.44 -3.80
CA ILE A 206 -0.62 17.47 -4.16
C ILE A 206 0.24 17.76 -2.93
N GLY A 207 1.38 17.09 -2.82
CA GLY A 207 2.40 17.39 -1.82
C GLY A 207 2.14 16.85 -0.41
N GLY A 208 1.25 15.86 -0.28
CA GLY A 208 1.07 15.13 0.97
C GLY A 208 2.22 14.16 1.27
N GLY A 209 2.19 13.56 2.45
CA GLY A 209 3.03 12.40 2.74
C GLY A 209 3.16 12.06 4.21
N LEU A 210 3.03 10.77 4.53
CA LEU A 210 3.16 10.21 5.88
C LEU A 210 4.60 9.90 6.32
N GLY A 211 4.81 9.61 7.60
CA GLY A 211 6.08 9.41 8.30
C GLY A 211 6.34 10.51 9.34
N ARG A 212 7.56 10.60 9.89
CA ARG A 212 7.97 11.46 11.03
C ARG A 212 7.39 12.89 11.10
N ASN A 213 7.13 13.53 9.96
CA ASN A 213 6.44 14.83 9.87
C ASN A 213 5.31 14.68 8.83
N PRO A 214 4.15 14.11 9.19
CA PRO A 214 3.11 13.80 8.24
C PRO A 214 2.41 15.09 7.78
N ARG A 215 2.00 15.14 6.52
CA ARG A 215 1.19 16.24 5.98
C ARG A 215 0.09 15.71 5.07
N LYS A 216 -1.07 16.38 5.13
CA LYS A 216 -2.14 16.26 4.13
C LYS A 216 -1.67 16.88 2.82
N GLY A 217 -2.20 16.40 1.70
CA GLY A 217 -2.00 17.04 0.41
C GLY A 217 -2.77 18.36 0.34
N VAL A 218 -2.19 19.32 -0.37
CA VAL A 218 -2.85 20.58 -0.69
C VAL A 218 -3.89 20.31 -1.77
N GLU A 219 -5.12 20.72 -1.54
CA GLU A 219 -6.20 20.60 -2.53
C GLU A 219 -5.90 21.51 -3.74
N PHE A 220 -5.87 20.94 -4.93
CA PHE A 220 -5.74 21.71 -6.16
C PHE A 220 -7.08 22.39 -6.46
N PRO A 221 -7.11 23.71 -6.75
CA PRO A 221 -8.38 24.45 -6.86
C PRO A 221 -9.28 23.97 -8.01
N GLU A 222 -8.68 23.53 -9.11
CA GLU A 222 -9.41 23.10 -10.30
C GLU A 222 -9.68 21.59 -10.32
N LEU A 223 -10.83 21.22 -10.88
CA LEU A 223 -11.06 19.83 -11.27
C LEU A 223 -10.22 19.46 -12.49
N VAL A 224 -9.79 18.21 -12.53
CA VAL A 224 -8.86 17.68 -13.52
C VAL A 224 -9.60 16.76 -14.48
N ASP A 225 -9.41 16.99 -15.78
CA ASP A 225 -9.84 16.05 -16.81
C ASP A 225 -9.07 14.72 -16.65
N PRO A 226 -9.76 13.57 -16.53
CA PRO A 226 -9.11 12.26 -16.44
C PRO A 226 -8.10 11.96 -17.55
N MET A 227 -8.27 12.52 -18.74
CA MET A 227 -7.34 12.35 -19.86
C MET A 227 -6.03 13.13 -19.70
N GLU A 228 -5.94 14.02 -18.70
CA GLU A 228 -4.75 14.82 -18.44
C GLU A 228 -3.83 14.25 -17.35
N VAL A 229 -4.19 13.14 -16.68
CA VAL A 229 -3.46 12.64 -15.48
C VAL A 229 -1.94 12.47 -15.67
N VAL A 230 -1.50 12.16 -16.90
CA VAL A 230 -0.07 12.00 -17.21
C VAL A 230 0.66 13.36 -17.22
N TYR A 231 0.01 14.43 -17.71
CA TYR A 231 0.53 15.79 -17.62
C TYR A 231 0.72 16.23 -16.17
N TYR A 232 -0.26 15.95 -15.30
CA TYR A 232 -0.18 16.29 -13.89
C TYR A 232 0.91 15.50 -13.16
N PHE A 233 1.11 14.22 -13.52
CA PHE A 233 2.21 13.44 -13.00
C PHE A 233 3.58 14.01 -13.41
N GLU A 234 3.79 14.30 -14.70
CA GLU A 234 5.04 14.87 -15.19
C GLU A 234 5.31 16.26 -14.60
N ALA A 235 4.28 17.09 -14.43
CA ALA A 235 4.39 18.38 -13.76
C ALA A 235 4.93 18.24 -12.33
N LEU A 236 4.48 17.22 -11.59
CA LEU A 236 4.98 16.95 -10.24
C LEU A 236 6.44 16.47 -10.28
N VAL A 237 6.80 15.64 -11.27
CA VAL A 237 8.19 15.19 -11.45
C VAL A 237 9.10 16.39 -11.69
N ARG A 238 8.74 17.30 -12.61
CA ARG A 238 9.54 18.49 -12.92
C ARG A 238 9.67 19.42 -11.72
N LEU A 239 8.56 19.70 -11.01
CA LEU A 239 8.60 20.46 -9.75
C LEU A 239 9.54 19.81 -8.75
N PHE A 240 9.43 18.50 -8.56
CA PHE A 240 10.22 17.82 -7.54
C PHE A 240 11.70 17.78 -7.86
N VAL A 241 12.07 17.67 -9.14
CA VAL A 241 13.46 17.78 -9.61
C VAL A 241 14.00 19.19 -9.41
N ALA A 242 13.20 20.22 -9.69
CA ALA A 242 13.64 21.61 -9.58
C ALA A 242 13.79 22.07 -8.11
N GLU A 243 12.85 21.68 -7.26
CA GLU A 243 12.67 22.28 -5.93
C GLU A 243 13.05 21.36 -4.76
N GLY A 244 13.38 20.11 -5.05
CA GLY A 244 13.67 19.12 -4.03
C GLY A 244 15.07 19.23 -3.43
N ASP A 245 15.18 18.78 -2.18
CA ASP A 245 16.45 18.75 -1.44
C ASP A 245 17.21 17.44 -1.71
N TYR A 246 18.35 17.53 -2.39
CA TYR A 246 19.23 16.39 -2.71
C TYR A 246 20.29 16.12 -1.63
N GLU A 247 20.48 17.03 -0.67
CA GLU A 247 21.51 16.93 0.36
C GLU A 247 20.94 16.34 1.65
N ASN A 248 19.78 16.85 2.10
CA ASN A 248 19.15 16.41 3.34
C ASN A 248 18.04 15.39 3.08
N HIS A 249 18.42 14.11 3.14
CA HIS A 249 17.49 13.00 2.96
C HIS A 249 16.27 13.02 3.90
N GLY A 250 16.44 13.55 5.12
CA GLY A 250 15.36 13.70 6.11
C GLY A 250 14.31 14.74 5.73
N LYS A 251 14.66 15.67 4.84
CA LYS A 251 13.83 16.77 4.32
C LYS A 251 13.56 16.68 2.80
N ALA A 252 13.94 15.58 2.15
CA ALA A 252 13.88 15.41 0.70
C ALA A 252 12.49 15.03 0.12
N ARG A 253 11.41 14.96 0.91
CA ARG A 253 10.05 14.64 0.40
C ARG A 253 9.31 15.90 -0.06
N ILE A 254 8.41 15.78 -1.03
CA ILE A 254 7.64 16.92 -1.60
C ILE A 254 6.91 17.73 -0.51
N ARG A 255 6.39 17.09 0.53
CA ARG A 255 5.75 17.79 1.66
C ARG A 255 6.61 18.88 2.33
N TYR A 256 7.94 18.78 2.24
CA TYR A 256 8.84 19.81 2.78
C TYR A 256 9.04 20.98 1.81
N ILE A 257 8.78 20.78 0.52
CA ILE A 257 8.65 21.87 -0.46
C ILE A 257 7.41 22.69 -0.12
N VAL A 258 6.28 22.02 0.15
CA VAL A 258 5.04 22.67 0.62
C VAL A 258 5.30 23.46 1.90
N GLU A 259 5.98 22.85 2.89
CA GLU A 259 6.35 23.54 4.14
C GLU A 259 7.22 24.78 3.92
N ARG A 260 8.16 24.71 2.97
CA ARG A 260 9.07 25.82 2.66
C ARG A 260 8.38 26.96 1.91
N MET A 261 7.53 26.63 0.95
CA MET A 261 6.87 27.62 0.06
C MET A 261 5.60 28.21 0.67
N GLY A 262 4.87 27.44 1.47
CA GLY A 262 3.46 27.71 1.75
C GLY A 262 2.56 27.18 0.63
N GLU A 263 1.29 26.93 0.95
CA GLU A 263 0.36 26.26 0.03
C GLU A 263 0.07 27.07 -1.25
N GLU A 264 -0.14 28.38 -1.12
CA GLU A 264 -0.44 29.25 -2.26
C GLU A 264 0.71 29.29 -3.28
N GLU A 265 1.93 29.55 -2.81
CA GLU A 265 3.12 29.61 -3.68
C GLU A 265 3.47 28.23 -4.25
N PHE A 266 3.29 27.16 -3.47
CA PHE A 266 3.46 25.80 -3.95
C PHE A 266 2.52 25.47 -5.12
N ILE A 267 1.24 25.84 -5.03
CA ILE A 267 0.26 25.65 -6.09
C ILE A 267 0.61 26.49 -7.33
N ALA A 268 1.04 27.75 -7.14
CA ALA A 268 1.50 28.60 -8.24
C ALA A 268 2.72 27.99 -8.97
N CYS A 269 3.70 27.49 -8.21
CA CYS A 269 4.86 26.77 -8.74
C CYS A 269 4.46 25.51 -9.52
N TYR A 270 3.54 24.71 -8.98
CA TYR A 270 3.03 23.52 -9.66
C TYR A 270 2.31 23.87 -10.97
N LYS A 271 1.46 24.91 -10.98
CA LYS A 271 0.77 25.39 -12.19
C LYS A 271 1.75 25.84 -13.28
N LYS A 272 2.86 26.48 -12.90
CA LYS A 272 3.93 26.86 -13.84
C LYS A 272 4.50 25.61 -14.53
N HIS A 273 4.91 24.60 -13.78
CA HIS A 273 5.43 23.36 -14.36
C HIS A 273 4.37 22.60 -15.18
N LEU A 274 3.11 22.59 -14.73
CA LEU A 274 2.02 21.99 -15.51
C LEU A 274 1.85 22.67 -16.87
N LYS A 275 1.89 24.00 -16.91
CA LYS A 275 1.86 24.76 -18.17
C LYS A 275 3.05 24.40 -19.06
N GLU A 276 4.27 24.37 -18.51
CA GLU A 276 5.48 24.00 -19.25
C GLU A 276 5.37 22.59 -19.86
N VAL A 277 4.81 21.61 -19.13
CA VAL A 277 4.58 20.26 -19.67
C VAL A 277 3.57 20.31 -20.82
N LYS A 278 2.41 20.95 -20.62
CA LYS A 278 1.37 21.05 -21.66
C LYS A 278 1.85 21.78 -22.92
N ASP A 279 2.77 22.73 -22.79
CA ASP A 279 3.34 23.47 -23.92
C ASP A 279 4.44 22.67 -24.66
N SER A 280 5.09 21.70 -23.99
CA SER A 280 6.30 21.03 -24.50
C SER A 280 6.14 19.56 -24.87
N GLU A 281 5.12 18.88 -24.36
CA GLU A 281 4.89 17.45 -24.60
C GLU A 281 3.45 17.17 -25.03
N ASP A 282 3.27 16.20 -25.94
CA ASP A 282 1.97 15.58 -26.18
C ASP A 282 1.90 14.28 -25.38
N LEU A 283 1.19 14.35 -24.26
CA LEU A 283 0.93 13.23 -23.35
C LEU A 283 -0.53 12.77 -23.43
N SER A 284 -1.22 13.11 -24.53
CA SER A 284 -2.55 12.60 -24.78
C SER A 284 -2.51 11.07 -24.95
N PHE A 285 -3.58 10.42 -24.52
CA PHE A 285 -3.75 8.99 -24.70
C PHE A 285 -5.21 8.69 -24.98
N THR A 286 -5.45 7.47 -25.45
CA THR A 286 -6.78 6.88 -25.50
C THR A 286 -6.80 5.65 -24.61
N PHE A 287 -8.00 5.26 -24.18
CA PHE A 287 -8.19 3.99 -23.51
C PHE A 287 -9.49 3.34 -23.99
N GLU A 288 -9.50 2.01 -23.96
CA GLU A 288 -10.68 1.21 -24.21
C GLU A 288 -11.23 0.73 -22.86
N PRO A 289 -12.52 0.93 -22.57
CA PRO A 289 -13.10 0.49 -21.31
C PRO A 289 -13.09 -1.04 -21.25
N LYS A 290 -12.62 -1.60 -20.12
CA LYS A 290 -12.68 -3.04 -19.89
C LYS A 290 -14.10 -3.43 -19.47
N ILE A 291 -14.79 -4.14 -20.36
CA ILE A 291 -16.14 -4.66 -20.12
C ILE A 291 -16.02 -6.07 -19.54
N ILE A 292 -16.79 -6.34 -18.48
CA ILE A 292 -16.96 -7.70 -17.93
C ILE A 292 -18.15 -8.32 -18.66
N THR A 293 -17.94 -9.49 -19.26
CA THR A 293 -18.95 -10.17 -20.09
C THR A 293 -19.62 -11.35 -19.38
N LYS A 294 -19.01 -11.82 -18.29
CA LYS A 294 -19.50 -12.91 -17.46
C LYS A 294 -20.92 -12.64 -16.96
N SER A 295 -21.78 -13.63 -17.13
CA SER A 295 -23.14 -13.61 -16.58
C SER A 295 -23.13 -13.95 -15.09
N GLY A 296 -23.87 -13.17 -14.30
CA GLY A 296 -24.00 -13.39 -12.87
C GLY A 296 -25.11 -14.38 -12.49
N ILE A 297 -24.99 -14.91 -11.27
CA ILE A 297 -26.00 -15.73 -10.60
C ILE A 297 -26.12 -15.16 -9.19
N LYS A 298 -27.32 -14.83 -8.73
CA LYS A 298 -27.49 -14.28 -7.37
C LYS A 298 -27.30 -15.39 -6.33
N THR A 299 -26.67 -15.04 -5.20
CA THR A 299 -26.66 -15.87 -3.99
C THR A 299 -27.52 -15.23 -2.90
N SER A 300 -28.03 -16.07 -1.98
CA SER A 300 -28.71 -15.62 -0.76
C SER A 300 -27.77 -15.47 0.44
N THR A 301 -26.48 -15.75 0.28
CA THR A 301 -25.47 -15.66 1.33
C THR A 301 -25.31 -14.23 1.83
N ILE A 302 -25.25 -14.07 3.15
CA ILE A 302 -24.99 -12.81 3.84
C ILE A 302 -23.70 -12.99 4.64
N ASP A 303 -22.64 -12.30 4.22
CA ASP A 303 -21.33 -12.32 4.87
C ASP A 303 -20.69 -10.93 4.69
N ASN A 304 -20.03 -10.40 5.73
CA ASN A 304 -19.41 -9.07 5.69
C ASN A 304 -18.24 -8.98 4.69
N ARG A 305 -17.70 -10.12 4.25
CA ARG A 305 -16.64 -10.22 3.24
C ARG A 305 -17.21 -10.28 1.82
N LEU A 306 -18.51 -10.48 1.66
CA LEU A 306 -19.17 -10.56 0.36
C LEU A 306 -19.70 -9.18 -0.04
N ILE A 307 -19.22 -8.69 -1.19
CA ILE A 307 -19.59 -7.37 -1.71
C ILE A 307 -20.20 -7.55 -3.10
N GLU A 308 -21.39 -7.03 -3.30
CA GLU A 308 -22.05 -7.07 -4.59
C GLU A 308 -21.41 -6.07 -5.56
N GLN A 309 -21.15 -6.50 -6.80
CA GLN A 309 -20.62 -5.64 -7.85
C GLN A 309 -21.74 -4.88 -8.57
N LYS A 310 -21.38 -3.86 -9.34
CA LYS A 310 -22.32 -3.18 -10.24
C LYS A 310 -22.80 -4.05 -11.40
N GLN A 311 -22.06 -5.11 -11.74
CA GLN A 311 -22.51 -6.16 -12.66
C GLN A 311 -23.47 -7.09 -11.93
N GLU A 312 -24.70 -7.22 -12.44
CA GLU A 312 -25.76 -7.96 -11.77
C GLU A 312 -25.36 -9.43 -11.51
N GLY A 313 -25.52 -9.87 -10.25
CA GLY A 313 -25.24 -11.25 -9.85
C GLY A 313 -23.75 -11.61 -9.81
N LEU A 314 -22.85 -10.61 -9.90
CA LEU A 314 -21.43 -10.78 -9.63
C LEU A 314 -21.04 -10.16 -8.29
N TYR A 315 -20.02 -10.74 -7.68
CA TYR A 315 -19.59 -10.44 -6.32
C TYR A 315 -18.06 -10.38 -6.24
N ALA A 316 -17.60 -9.62 -5.27
CA ALA A 316 -16.24 -9.66 -4.75
C ALA A 316 -16.24 -10.31 -3.37
N VAL A 317 -15.25 -11.16 -3.10
CA VAL A 317 -14.98 -11.72 -1.77
C VAL A 317 -13.68 -11.13 -1.24
N TYR A 318 -13.73 -10.52 -0.05
CA TYR A 318 -12.56 -10.03 0.65
C TYR A 318 -11.88 -11.13 1.46
N PHE A 319 -10.56 -11.24 1.31
CA PHE A 319 -9.71 -12.09 2.10
C PHE A 319 -8.51 -11.29 2.63
N HIS A 320 -8.26 -11.35 3.93
CA HIS A 320 -7.09 -10.72 4.54
C HIS A 320 -6.25 -11.80 5.23
N PRO A 321 -5.05 -12.14 4.71
CA PRO A 321 -4.13 -13.01 5.43
C PRO A 321 -3.63 -12.31 6.69
N GLU A 322 -3.61 -13.00 7.84
CA GLU A 322 -3.18 -12.37 9.10
C GLU A 322 -1.80 -11.71 8.94
N LYS A 323 -1.70 -10.46 9.39
CA LYS A 323 -0.50 -9.61 9.29
C LYS A 323 0.01 -9.35 7.87
N GLY A 324 -0.84 -9.56 6.86
CA GLY A 324 -0.45 -9.41 5.46
C GLY A 324 0.50 -10.50 4.96
N ILE A 325 0.57 -11.67 5.60
CA ILE A 325 1.45 -12.78 5.20
C ILE A 325 0.63 -13.85 4.49
N LEU A 326 0.68 -13.86 3.15
CA LEU A 326 -0.05 -14.85 2.35
C LEU A 326 0.82 -16.10 2.18
N GLU A 327 0.44 -17.19 2.83
CA GLU A 327 1.12 -18.48 2.68
C GLU A 327 1.04 -18.97 1.23
N THR A 328 2.18 -19.44 0.71
CA THR A 328 2.30 -19.94 -0.67
C THR A 328 1.37 -21.12 -0.90
N LYS A 329 1.23 -22.00 0.11
CA LYS A 329 0.29 -23.13 0.05
C LYS A 329 -1.15 -22.66 -0.12
N LEU A 330 -1.58 -21.70 0.71
CA LEU A 330 -2.93 -21.13 0.65
C LEU A 330 -3.20 -20.43 -0.69
N LEU A 331 -2.21 -19.71 -1.21
CA LEU A 331 -2.30 -19.11 -2.54
C LEU A 331 -2.48 -20.17 -3.62
N GLY A 332 -1.70 -21.26 -3.59
CA GLY A 332 -1.83 -22.36 -4.55
C GLY A 332 -3.23 -22.97 -4.54
N GLU A 333 -3.77 -23.26 -3.34
CA GLU A 333 -5.13 -23.78 -3.17
C GLU A 333 -6.21 -22.80 -3.68
N LEU A 334 -6.03 -21.49 -3.46
CA LEU A 334 -6.96 -20.47 -3.95
C LEU A 334 -6.92 -20.35 -5.49
N LEU A 335 -5.73 -20.44 -6.09
CA LEU A 335 -5.56 -20.40 -7.55
C LEU A 335 -6.17 -21.64 -8.20
N GLU A 336 -6.00 -22.82 -7.60
CA GLU A 336 -6.65 -24.06 -8.03
C GLU A 336 -8.19 -23.93 -7.96
N LEU A 337 -8.72 -23.44 -6.83
CA LEU A 337 -10.16 -23.23 -6.64
C LEU A 337 -10.76 -22.32 -7.73
N THR A 338 -10.03 -21.28 -8.11
CA THR A 338 -10.51 -20.24 -9.05
C THR A 338 -10.13 -20.50 -10.51
N ASN A 339 -9.45 -21.62 -10.80
CA ASN A 339 -8.88 -21.88 -12.13
C ASN A 339 -9.96 -21.87 -13.23
N GLU A 340 -11.06 -22.59 -13.01
CA GLU A 340 -12.16 -22.71 -13.97
C GLU A 340 -13.19 -21.56 -13.89
N MET A 341 -13.04 -20.63 -12.94
CA MET A 341 -13.98 -19.52 -12.78
C MET A 341 -13.66 -18.41 -13.80
N GLU A 342 -14.54 -18.20 -14.76
CA GLU A 342 -14.35 -17.24 -15.85
C GLU A 342 -14.16 -15.80 -15.34
N GLU A 343 -13.32 -15.01 -16.02
CA GLU A 343 -13.07 -13.59 -15.74
C GLU A 343 -12.69 -13.19 -14.29
N VAL A 344 -12.43 -14.18 -13.41
CA VAL A 344 -11.97 -13.94 -12.05
C VAL A 344 -10.65 -13.19 -12.07
N SER A 345 -10.52 -12.22 -11.17
CA SER A 345 -9.32 -11.41 -11.05
C SER A 345 -9.10 -11.02 -9.60
N PHE A 346 -7.85 -10.72 -9.28
CA PHE A 346 -7.38 -10.48 -7.93
C PHE A 346 -7.02 -9.01 -7.74
N ARG A 347 -7.29 -8.46 -6.56
CA ARG A 347 -7.02 -7.06 -6.20
C ARG A 347 -6.29 -7.00 -4.87
N ILE A 348 -4.99 -6.68 -4.89
CA ILE A 348 -4.27 -6.39 -3.65
C ILE A 348 -4.78 -5.07 -3.09
N THR A 349 -5.03 -5.02 -1.79
CA THR A 349 -5.49 -3.80 -1.13
C THR A 349 -4.34 -3.08 -0.41
N MET A 350 -4.62 -1.83 -0.05
CA MET A 350 -3.73 -0.98 0.73
C MET A 350 -3.60 -1.42 2.19
N ASN A 351 -4.45 -2.34 2.62
CA ASN A 351 -4.45 -2.98 3.92
C ASN A 351 -3.84 -4.39 3.88
N GLU A 352 -2.99 -4.71 2.90
CA GLU A 352 -2.30 -6.02 2.82
C GLU A 352 -3.26 -7.22 2.59
N GLY A 353 -4.51 -6.93 2.21
CA GLY A 353 -5.52 -7.91 1.85
C GLY A 353 -5.66 -8.13 0.34
N LEU A 354 -6.69 -8.90 -0.02
CA LEU A 354 -6.99 -9.35 -1.37
C LEU A 354 -8.51 -9.36 -1.60
N TYR A 355 -8.98 -8.77 -2.69
CA TYR A 355 -10.30 -9.12 -3.24
C TYR A 355 -10.16 -10.14 -4.35
N ILE A 356 -11.05 -11.13 -4.35
CA ILE A 356 -11.31 -12.03 -5.47
C ILE A 356 -12.62 -11.53 -6.10
N ILE A 357 -12.55 -11.02 -7.33
CA ILE A 357 -13.68 -10.35 -7.98
C ILE A 357 -14.20 -11.14 -9.19
N ASN A 358 -15.36 -10.72 -9.69
CA ASN A 358 -16.09 -11.31 -10.82
C ASN A 358 -16.55 -12.75 -10.53
N LEU A 359 -16.85 -13.04 -9.27
CA LEU A 359 -17.44 -14.31 -8.86
C LEU A 359 -18.95 -14.23 -9.07
N ASN A 360 -19.57 -15.21 -9.72
CA ASN A 360 -21.02 -15.38 -9.59
C ASN A 360 -21.34 -15.86 -8.16
N GLY A 361 -22.62 -15.86 -7.78
CA GLY A 361 -23.04 -16.21 -6.42
C GLY A 361 -22.55 -17.59 -5.95
N ALA A 362 -22.62 -18.61 -6.80
CA ALA A 362 -22.18 -19.96 -6.46
C ALA A 362 -20.65 -20.06 -6.30
N GLU A 363 -19.89 -19.32 -7.10
CA GLU A 363 -18.44 -19.21 -6.95
C GLU A 363 -18.05 -18.42 -5.70
N ALA A 364 -18.78 -17.35 -5.40
CA ALA A 364 -18.58 -16.54 -4.20
C ALA A 364 -18.79 -17.38 -2.93
N ASP A 365 -19.84 -18.20 -2.89
CA ASP A 365 -20.10 -19.13 -1.78
C ASP A 365 -18.93 -20.12 -1.58
N LYS A 366 -18.37 -20.66 -2.68
CA LYS A 366 -17.18 -21.54 -2.62
C LYS A 366 -15.96 -20.83 -2.07
N VAL A 367 -15.69 -19.60 -2.51
CA VAL A 367 -14.54 -18.81 -2.04
C VAL A 367 -14.71 -18.40 -0.58
N LEU A 368 -15.93 -18.02 -0.16
CA LEU A 368 -16.23 -17.69 1.23
C LEU A 368 -15.99 -18.87 2.17
N GLU A 369 -16.48 -20.06 1.80
CA GLU A 369 -16.29 -21.28 2.58
C GLU A 369 -14.81 -21.69 2.62
N PHE A 370 -14.12 -21.63 1.48
CA PHE A 370 -12.69 -21.94 1.42
C PHE A 370 -11.84 -21.03 2.31
N THR A 371 -12.15 -19.73 2.37
CA THR A 371 -11.37 -18.73 3.11
C THR A 371 -11.76 -18.60 4.59
N LYS A 372 -12.86 -19.22 5.00
CA LYS A 372 -13.36 -19.18 6.38
C LYS A 372 -12.33 -19.69 7.38
N GLY A 373 -12.07 -18.93 8.44
CA GLY A 373 -11.07 -19.26 9.46
C GLY A 373 -9.60 -19.29 8.99
N LYS A 374 -9.31 -18.95 7.73
CA LYS A 374 -7.94 -18.93 7.16
C LYS A 374 -7.29 -17.55 7.15
N GLY A 375 -7.95 -16.54 7.73
CA GLY A 375 -7.50 -15.16 7.74
C GLY A 375 -8.28 -14.33 8.76
N GLY A 376 -8.22 -12.99 8.62
CA GLY A 376 -8.87 -12.06 9.54
C GLY A 376 -10.39 -11.97 9.32
N GLU A 377 -11.18 -12.55 10.23
CA GLU A 377 -12.65 -12.50 10.18
C GLU A 377 -13.26 -11.24 10.82
N LEU A 378 -12.55 -10.63 11.77
CA LEU A 378 -12.90 -9.33 12.38
C LEU A 378 -11.94 -8.25 11.90
N LYS A 379 -12.37 -6.98 11.86
CA LYS A 379 -11.54 -5.85 11.41
C LYS A 379 -10.20 -5.77 12.13
N VAL A 380 -10.17 -6.00 13.44
CA VAL A 380 -8.91 -6.02 14.21
C VAL A 380 -7.96 -7.16 13.79
N MET A 381 -8.47 -8.28 13.29
CA MET A 381 -7.64 -9.36 12.74
C MET A 381 -7.16 -9.05 11.31
N GLN A 382 -7.72 -8.02 10.68
CA GLN A 382 -7.31 -7.43 9.41
C GLN A 382 -6.31 -6.27 9.61
N SER A 383 -5.68 -6.22 10.80
CA SER A 383 -4.71 -5.18 11.15
C SER A 383 -3.48 -5.22 10.25
N VAL A 384 -3.05 -4.03 9.85
CA VAL A 384 -1.95 -3.78 8.91
C VAL A 384 -0.64 -3.73 9.66
N SER A 385 0.38 -4.41 9.13
CA SER A 385 1.69 -4.43 9.76
C SER A 385 2.82 -4.38 8.76
N CYS A 386 3.65 -3.34 8.85
CA CYS A 386 4.91 -3.38 8.12
C CYS A 386 5.78 -4.56 8.59
N ILE A 387 6.76 -4.98 7.79
CA ILE A 387 7.59 -6.14 8.13
C ILE A 387 8.34 -6.02 9.48
N GLY A 388 8.69 -4.79 9.92
CA GLY A 388 9.28 -4.56 11.25
C GLY A 388 10.61 -5.27 11.51
N VAL A 389 11.08 -5.23 12.76
CA VAL A 389 12.19 -6.11 13.20
C VAL A 389 11.64 -7.54 13.41
N PRO A 390 12.43 -8.61 13.23
CA PRO A 390 13.88 -8.63 13.01
C PRO A 390 14.31 -8.39 11.56
N ILE A 391 13.40 -8.36 10.58
CA ILE A 391 13.77 -8.35 9.15
C ILE A 391 14.21 -6.96 8.67
N CYS A 392 13.48 -5.91 9.01
CA CYS A 392 13.71 -4.56 8.50
C CYS A 392 14.99 -3.95 9.07
N GLN A 393 15.88 -3.48 8.20
CA GLN A 393 17.07 -2.71 8.58
C GLN A 393 16.72 -1.44 9.38
N LEU A 394 15.62 -0.76 9.02
CA LEU A 394 15.20 0.50 9.65
C LEU A 394 14.26 0.33 10.86
N GLY A 395 13.70 -0.87 11.06
CA GLY A 395 12.70 -1.11 12.09
C GLY A 395 13.25 -0.89 13.50
N ILE A 396 12.43 -0.39 14.41
CA ILE A 396 12.76 -0.25 15.83
C ILE A 396 11.94 -1.25 16.65
N GLY A 397 10.62 -1.27 16.44
CA GLY A 397 9.66 -2.19 17.06
C GLY A 397 9.33 -3.40 16.18
N ASN A 398 8.87 -4.47 16.82
CA ASN A 398 8.43 -5.70 16.17
C ASN A 398 6.95 -5.58 15.78
N SER A 399 6.67 -4.94 14.64
CA SER A 399 5.30 -4.68 14.22
C SER A 399 4.50 -5.94 13.90
N GLN A 400 5.13 -6.94 13.28
CA GLN A 400 4.48 -8.22 12.97
C GLN A 400 4.17 -8.99 14.25
N GLY A 401 5.11 -9.02 15.20
CA GLY A 401 4.93 -9.60 16.53
C GLY A 401 3.84 -8.90 17.34
N LEU A 402 3.75 -7.57 17.28
CA LEU A 402 2.71 -6.80 17.97
C LEU A 402 1.31 -7.12 17.44
N VAL A 403 1.13 -7.18 16.11
CA VAL A 403 -0.17 -7.57 15.54
C VAL A 403 -0.52 -9.01 15.93
N SER A 404 0.46 -9.94 15.89
CA SER A 404 0.28 -11.30 16.40
C SER A 404 -0.20 -11.32 17.84
N SER A 405 0.47 -10.61 18.75
CA SER A 405 0.13 -10.64 20.18
C SER A 405 -1.25 -10.03 20.48
N ILE A 406 -1.66 -9.00 19.73
CA ILE A 406 -3.03 -8.46 19.80
C ILE A 406 -4.04 -9.53 19.37
N ILE A 407 -3.85 -10.15 18.20
CA ILE A 407 -4.76 -11.17 17.68
C ILE A 407 -4.83 -12.38 18.64
N ASP A 408 -3.70 -12.87 19.12
CA ASP A 408 -3.61 -14.00 20.04
C ASP A 408 -4.34 -13.71 21.36
N LYS A 409 -4.16 -12.50 21.91
CA LYS A 409 -4.89 -12.06 23.11
C LYS A 409 -6.40 -12.06 22.87
N LEU A 410 -6.87 -11.47 21.77
CA LEU A 410 -8.30 -11.38 21.47
C LEU A 410 -8.93 -12.76 21.19
N LYS A 411 -8.20 -13.67 20.53
CA LYS A 411 -8.62 -15.08 20.34
C LYS A 411 -8.68 -15.83 21.67
N ALA A 412 -7.70 -15.66 22.55
CA ALA A 412 -7.69 -16.30 23.88
C ALA A 412 -8.87 -15.83 24.75
N GLU A 413 -9.23 -14.56 24.65
CA GLU A 413 -10.39 -13.96 25.33
C GLU A 413 -11.73 -14.24 24.62
N LYS A 414 -11.70 -14.91 23.45
CA LYS A 414 -12.87 -15.33 22.67
C LYS A 414 -13.81 -14.18 22.33
N ILE A 415 -13.27 -13.07 21.81
CA ILE A 415 -14.10 -11.97 21.31
C ILE A 415 -15.00 -12.45 20.17
N ASP A 416 -16.23 -11.95 20.13
CA ASP A 416 -17.30 -12.41 19.24
C ASP A 416 -17.98 -11.28 18.46
N LYS A 417 -17.59 -10.02 18.69
CA LYS A 417 -18.16 -8.84 18.02
C LYS A 417 -17.10 -8.05 17.25
N ASP A 418 -17.48 -7.56 16.08
CA ASP A 418 -16.64 -6.70 15.23
C ASP A 418 -16.71 -5.23 15.66
N LEU A 419 -16.16 -4.91 16.84
CA LEU A 419 -16.24 -3.56 17.43
C LEU A 419 -14.95 -2.77 17.34
N LEU A 420 -13.80 -3.45 17.28
CA LEU A 420 -12.49 -2.83 17.15
C LEU A 420 -12.19 -2.50 15.68
N PRO A 421 -11.44 -1.42 15.40
CA PRO A 421 -11.07 -1.07 14.05
C PRO A 421 -9.86 -1.90 13.58
N ILE A 422 -9.52 -1.77 12.30
CA ILE A 422 -8.20 -2.16 11.78
C ILE A 422 -7.14 -1.32 12.52
N ILE A 423 -6.12 -1.98 13.04
CA ILE A 423 -4.99 -1.32 13.72
C ILE A 423 -3.83 -1.21 12.72
N HIS A 424 -3.24 -0.01 12.66
CA HIS A 424 -2.15 0.30 11.73
C HIS A 424 -0.80 0.33 12.44
N VAL A 425 0.03 -0.70 12.25
CA VAL A 425 1.29 -0.85 13.00
C VAL A 425 2.50 -0.62 12.10
N SER A 426 3.33 0.34 12.50
CA SER A 426 4.63 0.61 11.88
C SER A 426 5.75 0.38 12.88
N GLY A 427 6.76 -0.41 12.52
CA GLY A 427 7.92 -0.63 13.40
C GLY A 427 8.83 0.59 13.57
N CYS A 428 8.61 1.68 12.83
CA CYS A 428 9.33 2.96 12.97
C CYS A 428 8.54 4.11 12.31
N ALA A 429 8.99 5.35 12.52
CA ALA A 429 8.40 6.58 11.99
C ALA A 429 8.44 6.74 10.45
N ASN A 430 8.81 5.72 9.66
CA ASN A 430 8.70 5.76 8.20
C ASN A 430 7.26 5.55 7.70
N SER A 431 6.37 5.10 8.59
CA SER A 431 4.95 4.87 8.31
C SER A 431 4.69 3.97 7.11
N CYS A 432 5.28 2.77 7.13
CA CYS A 432 4.96 1.76 6.13
C CYS A 432 3.54 1.20 6.33
N GLY A 433 3.04 1.17 7.57
CA GLY A 433 1.68 0.74 7.92
C GLY A 433 0.66 1.88 8.01
N VAL A 434 1.01 3.13 7.64
CA VAL A 434 0.12 4.31 7.60
C VAL A 434 -0.53 4.70 8.94
N HIS A 435 0.19 4.54 10.04
CA HIS A 435 -0.33 4.71 11.41
C HIS A 435 -0.94 6.08 11.72
N GLU A 436 -0.56 7.14 11.00
CA GLU A 436 -1.07 8.50 11.26
C GLU A 436 -2.46 8.75 10.67
N ILE A 437 -2.96 7.89 9.78
CA ILE A 437 -4.27 8.03 9.13
C ILE A 437 -5.21 6.86 9.41
N GLY A 438 -4.78 5.92 10.26
CA GLY A 438 -5.64 4.87 10.79
C GLY A 438 -6.45 5.37 11.98
N GLN A 439 -7.60 4.74 12.24
CA GLN A 439 -8.41 5.03 13.42
C GLN A 439 -7.63 4.78 14.72
N ILE A 440 -6.83 3.71 14.76
CA ILE A 440 -5.83 3.42 15.78
C ILE A 440 -4.53 3.03 15.07
N GLY A 441 -3.44 3.71 15.41
CA GLY A 441 -2.12 3.47 14.85
C GLY A 441 -1.03 3.40 15.92
N PHE A 442 0.01 2.62 15.62
CA PHE A 442 1.17 2.44 16.49
C PHE A 442 2.46 2.62 15.72
N THR A 443 3.41 3.41 16.27
CA THR A 443 4.74 3.59 15.68
C THR A 443 5.87 3.24 16.65
N GLY A 444 6.70 2.29 16.24
CA GLY A 444 7.74 1.70 17.10
C GLY A 444 8.88 2.68 17.39
N LYS A 445 9.25 2.78 18.67
CA LYS A 445 10.37 3.58 19.18
C LYS A 445 11.05 2.89 20.36
N THR A 446 12.16 3.47 20.82
CA THR A 446 12.81 3.08 22.06
C THR A 446 12.67 4.23 23.05
N LYS A 447 12.17 3.97 24.26
CA LYS A 447 12.03 4.95 25.34
C LYS A 447 12.74 4.45 26.59
N ARG A 448 13.20 5.37 27.44
CA ARG A 448 13.73 5.01 28.76
C ARG A 448 12.57 4.97 29.76
N VAL A 449 12.29 3.81 30.34
CA VAL A 449 11.21 3.58 31.32
C VAL A 449 11.83 2.86 32.51
N ASN A 450 11.64 3.40 33.72
CA ASN A 450 12.30 2.92 34.95
C ASN A 450 13.81 2.74 34.76
N ASP A 451 14.47 3.78 34.25
CA ASP A 451 15.91 3.85 33.96
C ASP A 451 16.49 2.87 32.93
N ALA A 452 15.67 2.00 32.34
CA ALA A 452 16.09 1.06 31.30
C ALA A 452 15.52 1.42 29.91
N PRO A 453 16.27 1.19 28.81
CA PRO A 453 15.71 1.30 27.47
C PRO A 453 14.70 0.19 27.23
N ARG A 454 13.48 0.55 26.85
CA ARG A 454 12.37 -0.35 26.57
C ARG A 454 11.83 -0.12 25.16
N LYS A 455 11.29 -1.19 24.58
CA LYS A 455 10.56 -1.13 23.32
C LYS A 455 9.16 -0.60 23.60
N CYS A 456 8.78 0.41 22.84
CA CYS A 456 7.50 1.07 23.00
C CYS A 456 6.92 1.35 21.61
N PHE A 457 5.62 1.56 21.57
CA PHE A 457 4.97 2.16 20.43
C PHE A 457 4.26 3.44 20.86
N GLU A 458 4.42 4.49 20.07
CA GLU A 458 3.65 5.73 20.21
C GLU A 458 2.27 5.51 19.59
N LEU A 459 1.22 5.84 20.35
CA LEU A 459 -0.18 5.66 20.01
C LEU A 459 -0.71 6.89 19.25
N HIS A 460 -1.27 6.64 18.06
CA HIS A 460 -1.98 7.61 17.22
C HIS A 460 -3.46 7.23 17.12
N VAL A 461 -4.38 8.20 17.24
CA VAL A 461 -5.82 7.91 17.24
C VAL A 461 -6.61 8.98 16.51
N GLY A 462 -7.66 8.56 15.79
CA GLY A 462 -8.57 9.48 15.10
C GLY A 462 -8.13 9.86 13.68
N GLY A 463 -7.16 9.15 13.11
CA GLY A 463 -6.78 9.35 11.71
C GLY A 463 -7.91 8.98 10.75
N LYS A 464 -8.03 9.74 9.66
CA LYS A 464 -9.03 9.58 8.59
C LYS A 464 -8.46 10.02 7.25
N PHE A 465 -8.92 9.45 6.15
CA PHE A 465 -8.46 9.79 4.81
C PHE A 465 -9.57 10.09 3.80
N GLU A 466 -10.84 10.10 4.23
CA GLU A 466 -11.99 10.40 3.36
C GLU A 466 -11.95 11.82 2.78
N LEU A 467 -12.51 11.98 1.59
CA LEU A 467 -12.61 13.27 0.92
C LEU A 467 -13.48 14.25 1.72
N GLY A 468 -12.86 15.36 2.16
CA GLY A 468 -13.50 16.41 2.96
C GLY A 468 -13.44 16.17 4.48
N ASN A 469 -12.91 15.02 4.92
CA ASN A 469 -12.84 14.63 6.32
C ASN A 469 -11.47 13.99 6.65
N THR A 470 -10.41 14.39 5.94
CA THR A 470 -9.06 13.87 6.16
C THR A 470 -8.43 14.51 7.41
N GLU A 471 -8.05 13.64 8.35
CA GLU A 471 -7.48 14.00 9.65
C GLU A 471 -6.24 13.14 9.92
N LEU A 472 -5.21 13.75 10.51
CA LEU A 472 -4.06 13.03 11.04
C LEU A 472 -4.36 12.72 12.50
N GLY A 473 -4.10 11.50 12.94
CA GLY A 473 -4.40 11.05 14.29
C GLY A 473 -3.57 11.78 15.35
N ASP A 474 -4.21 12.07 16.47
CA ASP A 474 -3.61 12.69 17.65
C ASP A 474 -2.63 11.72 18.32
N ILE A 475 -1.53 12.26 18.83
CA ILE A 475 -0.52 11.49 19.57
C ILE A 475 -0.90 11.48 21.06
N TYR A 476 -1.21 10.30 21.60
CA TYR A 476 -1.59 10.15 23.01
C TYR A 476 -0.37 9.96 23.92
N GLY A 477 0.66 9.27 23.43
CA GLY A 477 1.86 8.95 24.21
C GLY A 477 2.42 7.59 23.83
N ASP A 478 3.33 7.09 24.66
CA ASP A 478 4.05 5.84 24.40
C ASP A 478 3.51 4.72 25.28
N MET A 479 3.32 3.53 24.71
CA MET A 479 2.94 2.31 25.44
C MET A 479 4.06 1.28 25.32
N LEU A 480 4.29 0.50 26.39
CA LEU A 480 5.16 -0.67 26.34
C LEU A 480 4.57 -1.71 25.36
N GLU A 481 5.42 -2.33 24.54
CA GLU A 481 4.99 -3.29 23.50
C GLU A 481 4.14 -4.43 24.08
N GLU A 482 4.52 -4.92 25.25
CA GLU A 482 3.86 -6.01 25.98
C GLU A 482 2.49 -5.64 26.58
N GLU A 483 2.21 -4.34 26.78
CA GLU A 483 0.96 -3.87 27.40
C GLU A 483 -0.12 -3.55 26.36
N ILE A 484 0.26 -3.35 25.10
CA ILE A 484 -0.68 -2.98 24.03
C ILE A 484 -1.78 -4.03 23.83
N PRO A 485 -1.52 -5.36 23.84
CA PRO A 485 -2.59 -6.35 23.75
C PRO A 485 -3.63 -6.23 24.88
N ASN A 486 -3.19 -5.90 26.10
CA ASN A 486 -4.09 -5.68 27.23
C ASN A 486 -4.91 -4.40 27.02
N PHE A 487 -4.28 -3.31 26.58
CA PHE A 487 -4.97 -2.06 26.25
C PHE A 487 -6.06 -2.27 25.18
N ILE A 488 -5.76 -2.98 24.09
CA ILE A 488 -6.72 -3.25 23.02
C ILE A 488 -7.88 -4.12 23.51
N TYR A 489 -7.61 -5.11 24.37
CA TYR A 489 -8.67 -5.91 24.98
C TYR A 489 -9.54 -5.10 25.96
N ASP A 490 -8.93 -4.23 26.77
CA ASP A 490 -9.67 -3.35 27.68
C ASP A 490 -10.55 -2.37 26.89
N LEU A 491 -10.06 -1.85 25.76
CA LEU A 491 -10.87 -1.08 24.82
C LEU A 491 -12.05 -1.90 24.29
N TYR A 492 -11.81 -3.15 23.85
CA TYR A 492 -12.90 -4.04 23.42
C TYR A 492 -13.97 -4.20 24.49
N LYS A 493 -13.60 -4.42 25.75
CA LYS A 493 -14.57 -4.56 26.86
C LYS A 493 -15.45 -3.32 27.01
N VAL A 494 -14.87 -2.13 26.88
CA VAL A 494 -15.62 -0.86 26.92
C VAL A 494 -16.62 -0.79 25.77
N LEU A 495 -16.15 -1.05 24.54
CA LEU A 495 -16.99 -1.06 23.34
C LEU A 495 -18.10 -2.11 23.41
N ALA A 496 -17.80 -3.30 23.92
CA ALA A 496 -18.74 -4.41 24.05
C ALA A 496 -19.81 -4.14 25.10
N LYS A 497 -19.46 -3.46 26.21
CA LYS A 497 -20.41 -3.02 27.23
C LYS A 497 -21.43 -2.02 26.68
N GLU A 498 -20.99 -1.12 25.80
CA GLU A 498 -21.87 -0.15 25.14
C GLU A 498 -22.50 -0.65 23.83
N ASN A 499 -22.02 -1.81 23.34
CA ASN A 499 -22.39 -2.38 22.05
C ASN A 499 -22.25 -1.39 20.88
N LYS A 500 -21.14 -0.63 20.87
CA LYS A 500 -20.82 0.37 19.85
C LYS A 500 -19.46 0.07 19.22
N ALA A 501 -19.37 0.17 17.90
CA ALA A 501 -18.08 0.09 17.21
C ALA A 501 -17.22 1.32 17.56
N PHE A 502 -15.90 1.16 17.50
CA PHE A 502 -14.93 2.16 17.93
C PHE A 502 -15.18 3.54 17.34
N GLU A 503 -15.42 3.64 16.03
CA GLU A 503 -15.63 4.93 15.37
C GLU A 503 -16.82 5.71 15.94
N ALA A 504 -17.95 5.03 16.09
CA ALA A 504 -19.16 5.62 16.65
C ALA A 504 -19.01 5.96 18.13
N TRP A 505 -18.31 5.11 18.89
CA TRP A 505 -18.07 5.33 20.31
C TRP A 505 -17.08 6.48 20.56
N TYR A 506 -15.96 6.51 19.85
CA TYR A 506 -14.86 7.46 20.05
C TYR A 506 -15.30 8.91 19.81
N LYS A 507 -16.21 9.14 18.84
CA LYS A 507 -16.75 10.47 18.52
C LYS A 507 -17.31 11.20 19.75
N ASP A 508 -17.97 10.48 20.65
CA ASP A 508 -18.64 11.05 21.82
C ASP A 508 -17.90 10.77 23.14
N ASN A 509 -16.81 9.99 23.11
CA ASN A 509 -16.15 9.44 24.32
C ASN A 509 -14.63 9.62 24.30
N ASN A 510 -14.12 10.71 23.72
CA ASN A 510 -12.68 10.98 23.66
C ASN A 510 -12.03 11.03 25.07
N ASP A 511 -12.67 11.68 26.05
CA ASP A 511 -12.17 11.74 27.42
C ASP A 511 -12.09 10.35 28.06
N SER A 512 -13.11 9.50 27.88
CA SER A 512 -13.10 8.13 28.38
C SER A 512 -12.02 7.27 27.70
N PHE A 513 -11.79 7.49 26.40
CA PHE A 513 -10.67 6.83 25.69
C PHE A 513 -9.32 7.28 26.26
N LYS A 514 -9.16 8.59 26.51
CA LYS A 514 -7.94 9.15 27.10
C LYS A 514 -7.68 8.60 28.50
N GLU A 515 -8.70 8.50 29.34
CA GLU A 515 -8.61 7.87 30.66
C GLU A 515 -8.19 6.40 30.56
N LEU A 516 -8.72 5.65 29.59
CA LEU A 516 -8.30 4.28 29.34
C LEU A 516 -6.83 4.22 28.89
N ALA A 517 -6.44 5.01 27.90
CA ALA A 517 -5.08 5.03 27.38
C ALA A 517 -4.06 5.40 28.46
N ASN A 518 -4.34 6.41 29.30
CA ASN A 518 -3.47 6.87 30.38
C ASN A 518 -3.06 5.78 31.38
N LYS A 519 -3.83 4.68 31.50
CA LYS A 519 -3.46 3.54 32.36
C LYS A 519 -2.25 2.76 31.84
N TYR A 520 -1.96 2.88 30.54
CA TYR A 520 -0.93 2.12 29.82
C TYR A 520 0.21 2.99 29.29
N LEU A 521 0.08 4.31 29.36
CA LEU A 521 1.12 5.23 28.89
C LEU A 521 2.30 5.26 29.87
N VAL A 522 3.51 5.34 29.32
CA VAL A 522 4.80 5.42 30.04
C VAL A 522 5.63 6.60 29.55
#